data_AF-A0A2V7TPN3-F1
#
_entry.id   AF-A0A2V7TPN3-F1
#
_cell.length_a   1.000
_cell.length_b   1.000
_cell.length_c   1.000
_cell.angle_alpha   90.00
_cell.angle_beta   90.00
_cell.angle_gamma   90.00
#
_symmetry.space_group_name_H-M   'P 1'
#
loop_
_entity.id
_entity.type
_entity.pdbx_description
1 polymer ?
#
loop_
_entity_poly.entity_id
_entity_poly.type
_entity_poly.pdbx_seq_one_letter_code
_entity_poly.pdbx_strand_id
1 'polypeptide(L)'
;MLLAVAVLASAPALAQEPYNRPPAPIPRILDADPAPLVEPSPDRGWLLLMDLPPLPHIQEVAAAELRLAGDRIDPRNDNRSREAVFKGLRLRSVEGVVERRIETPDPATCGWPT
;
A
#
# COMPACT_ATOMS: atom_id res chain seq x y z
N MET A 1 48.85 18.99 4.42
CA MET A 1 47.52 19.14 5.06
C MET A 1 46.35 18.72 4.17
N LEU A 2 46.36 18.96 2.85
CA LEU A 2 45.29 18.54 1.93
C LEU A 2 45.07 17.01 1.82
N LEU A 3 46.15 16.23 1.85
CA LEU A 3 46.07 14.75 1.75
C LEU A 3 45.37 14.11 2.97
N ALA A 4 45.55 14.69 4.16
CA ALA A 4 44.94 14.21 5.40
C ALA A 4 43.42 14.46 5.42
N VAL A 5 42.97 15.58 4.85
CA VAL A 5 41.53 15.91 4.72
C VAL A 5 40.84 14.93 3.76
N ALA A 6 41.49 14.54 2.67
CA ALA A 6 40.94 13.57 1.72
C ALA A 6 40.77 12.16 2.33
N VAL A 7 41.71 11.72 3.18
CA VAL A 7 41.62 10.42 3.87
C VAL A 7 40.48 10.42 4.88
N LEU A 8 40.29 11.49 5.68
CA LEU A 8 39.16 11.60 6.60
C LEU A 8 37.80 11.66 5.87
N ALA A 9 37.74 12.27 4.69
CA ALA A 9 36.52 12.37 3.89
C ALA A 9 36.08 11.03 3.26
N SER A 10 37.00 10.07 3.10
CA SER A 10 36.70 8.74 2.54
C SER A 10 36.18 7.71 3.56
N ALA A 11 36.32 7.97 4.87
CA ALA A 11 35.82 7.09 5.94
C ALA A 11 34.30 6.75 5.86
N PRO A 12 33.37 7.69 5.58
CA PRO A 12 31.96 7.36 5.48
C PRO A 12 31.62 6.46 4.28
N ALA A 13 32.46 6.43 3.24
CA ALA A 13 32.25 5.55 2.08
C ALA A 13 32.50 4.07 2.41
N LEU A 14 33.39 3.77 3.36
CA LEU A 14 33.69 2.41 3.83
C LEU A 14 32.72 1.90 4.89
N ALA A 15 31.92 2.79 5.49
CA ALA A 15 30.90 2.46 6.50
C ALA A 15 29.50 2.23 5.89
N GLN A 16 29.38 2.24 4.55
CA GLN A 16 28.13 1.89 3.88
C GLN A 16 28.00 0.37 3.81
N GLU A 17 27.55 -0.24 4.90
CA GLU A 17 27.13 -1.63 4.86
C GLU A 17 26.00 -1.79 3.83
N PRO A 18 26.05 -2.82 2.97
CA PRO A 18 24.98 -3.06 2.01
C PRO A 18 23.67 -3.34 2.75
N TYR A 19 22.55 -2.99 2.11
CA TYR A 19 21.23 -3.23 2.69
C TYR A 19 21.04 -4.70 3.03
N ASN A 20 20.91 -5.00 4.31
CA ASN A 20 20.68 -6.35 4.80
C ASN A 20 19.26 -6.79 4.47
N ARG A 21 19.13 -7.73 3.54
CA ARG A 21 17.84 -8.34 3.20
C ARG A 21 17.49 -9.42 4.22
N PRO A 22 16.24 -9.46 4.70
CA PRO A 22 15.80 -10.56 5.55
C PRO A 22 15.87 -11.89 4.77
N PRO A 23 16.23 -13.00 5.43
CA PRO A 23 16.25 -14.31 4.79
C PRO A 23 14.85 -14.80 4.43
N ALA A 24 14.75 -15.73 3.49
CA ALA A 24 13.49 -16.42 3.20
C ALA A 24 12.98 -17.16 4.47
N PRO A 25 11.66 -17.21 4.72
CA PRO A 25 10.56 -16.84 3.83
C PRO A 25 10.03 -15.41 3.99
N ILE A 26 10.65 -14.55 4.80
CA ILE A 26 10.06 -13.25 5.19
C ILE A 26 9.67 -12.35 4.00
N PRO A 27 10.53 -12.11 2.99
CA PRO A 27 10.13 -11.31 1.83
C PRO A 27 8.87 -11.84 1.13
N ARG A 28 8.73 -13.18 1.03
CA ARG A 28 7.59 -13.81 0.35
C ARG A 28 6.27 -13.59 1.07
N ILE A 29 6.30 -13.41 2.38
CA ILE A 29 5.10 -13.12 3.17
C ILE A 29 4.63 -11.69 2.89
N LEU A 30 5.57 -10.75 2.72
CA LEU A 30 5.26 -9.34 2.43
C LEU A 30 4.74 -9.13 1.02
N ASP A 31 5.25 -9.91 0.05
CA ASP A 31 4.83 -9.83 -1.36
C ASP A 31 3.56 -10.64 -1.67
N ALA A 32 3.08 -11.46 -0.72
CA ALA A 32 1.87 -12.25 -0.91
C ALA A 32 0.63 -11.36 -0.89
N ASP A 33 -0.30 -11.59 -1.84
CA ASP A 33 -1.58 -10.90 -1.82
C ASP A 33 -2.36 -11.26 -0.54
N PRO A 34 -2.86 -10.26 0.21
CA PRO A 34 -3.68 -10.51 1.37
C PRO A 34 -5.02 -11.12 0.95
N ALA A 35 -5.69 -11.79 1.89
CA ALA A 35 -7.07 -12.21 1.67
C ALA A 35 -7.95 -10.99 1.40
N PRO A 36 -8.85 -11.04 0.40
CA PRO A 36 -9.74 -9.93 0.12
C PRO A 36 -10.74 -9.75 1.26
N LEU A 37 -11.16 -8.50 1.47
CA LEU A 37 -12.29 -8.21 2.37
C LEU A 37 -13.58 -8.67 1.68
N VAL A 38 -14.46 -9.32 2.44
CA VAL A 38 -15.70 -9.89 1.92
C VAL A 38 -16.88 -9.21 2.58
N GLU A 39 -17.75 -8.62 1.77
CA GLU A 39 -19.01 -8.04 2.21
C GLU A 39 -20.18 -8.78 1.55
N PRO A 40 -21.03 -9.50 2.32
CA PRO A 40 -22.18 -10.18 1.78
C PRO A 40 -23.31 -9.20 1.47
N SER A 41 -24.04 -9.43 0.38
CA SER A 41 -25.23 -8.65 0.05
C SER A 41 -26.37 -8.90 1.07
N PRO A 42 -27.29 -7.94 1.28
CA PRO A 42 -28.41 -8.12 2.20
C PRO A 42 -29.30 -9.34 1.87
N ASP A 43 -29.44 -9.65 0.58
CA ASP A 43 -30.18 -10.81 0.06
C ASP A 43 -29.37 -12.13 0.08
N ARG A 44 -28.09 -12.07 0.47
CA ARG A 44 -27.13 -13.20 0.53
C ARG A 44 -26.95 -13.95 -0.80
N GLY A 45 -27.30 -13.33 -1.93
CA GLY A 45 -27.03 -13.89 -3.25
C GLY A 45 -25.58 -13.66 -3.72
N TRP A 46 -24.94 -12.61 -3.20
CA TRP A 46 -23.66 -12.11 -3.69
C TRP A 46 -22.67 -11.80 -2.57
N LEU A 47 -21.40 -11.87 -2.93
CA LEU A 47 -20.24 -11.49 -2.13
C LEU A 47 -19.50 -10.40 -2.90
N LEU A 48 -19.37 -9.23 -2.29
CA LEU A 48 -18.44 -8.21 -2.74
C LEU A 48 -17.05 -8.54 -2.17
N LEU A 49 -16.11 -8.83 -3.06
CA LEU A 49 -14.71 -9.06 -2.75
C LEU A 49 -13.94 -7.78 -3.05
N MET A 50 -13.33 -7.21 -2.03
CA MET A 50 -12.51 -6.00 -2.12
C MET A 50 -11.06 -6.39 -1.94
N ASP A 51 -10.25 -6.17 -2.98
CA ASP A 51 -8.83 -6.50 -2.95
C ASP A 51 -8.04 -5.39 -2.27
N LEU A 52 -7.22 -5.75 -1.28
CA LEU A 52 -6.27 -4.84 -0.67
C LEU A 52 -4.89 -5.01 -1.32
N PRO A 53 -4.14 -3.91 -1.51
CA PRO A 53 -2.72 -4.02 -1.84
C PRO A 53 -1.95 -4.58 -0.63
N PRO A 54 -0.93 -5.45 -0.83
CA PRO A 54 -0.13 -5.99 0.27
C PRO A 54 0.70 -4.91 0.98
N LEU A 55 1.17 -3.92 0.22
CA LEU A 55 1.92 -2.77 0.69
C LEU A 55 1.45 -1.52 -0.06
N PRO A 56 1.47 -0.34 0.58
CA PRO A 56 1.15 0.92 -0.09
C PRO A 56 2.18 1.20 -1.19
N HIS A 57 1.73 1.85 -2.27
CA HIS A 57 2.63 2.23 -3.35
C HIS A 57 3.60 3.31 -2.88
N ILE A 58 4.83 3.31 -3.42
CA ILE A 58 5.84 4.32 -3.07
C ILE A 58 5.35 5.76 -3.34
N GLN A 59 4.49 5.95 -4.34
CA GLN A 59 3.88 7.24 -4.66
C GLN A 59 2.94 7.74 -3.55
N GLU A 60 2.24 6.83 -2.86
CA GLU A 60 1.39 7.15 -1.72
C GLU A 60 2.24 7.46 -0.48
N VAL A 61 3.28 6.66 -0.23
CA VAL A 61 4.19 6.86 0.90
C VAL A 61 4.99 8.17 0.77
N ALA A 62 5.32 8.57 -0.46
CA ALA A 62 6.04 9.81 -0.76
C ALA A 62 5.12 11.02 -0.95
N ALA A 63 3.80 10.86 -0.84
CA ALA A 63 2.85 11.96 -0.99
C ALA A 63 3.02 13.01 0.11
N ALA A 64 2.62 14.25 -0.18
CA ALA A 64 2.62 15.33 0.80
C ALA A 64 1.52 15.09 1.85
N GLU A 65 1.86 15.16 3.13
CA GLU A 65 0.91 15.04 4.26
C GLU A 65 0.74 16.41 4.95
N LEU A 66 -0.49 16.91 5.07
CA LEU A 66 -0.83 18.04 5.93
C LEU A 66 -1.04 17.56 7.36
N ARG A 67 -0.35 18.17 8.33
CA ARG A 67 -0.40 17.78 9.74
C ARG A 67 -1.23 18.80 10.52
N LEU A 68 -2.53 18.59 10.62
CA LEU A 68 -3.49 19.51 11.23
C LEU A 68 -4.13 18.87 12.46
N ALA A 69 -4.11 19.55 13.60
CA ALA A 69 -4.72 19.08 14.86
C ALA A 69 -4.30 17.65 15.31
N GLY A 70 -3.14 17.15 14.84
CA GLY A 70 -2.67 15.78 15.10
C GLY A 70 -3.03 14.77 14.02
N ASP A 71 -3.90 15.12 13.08
CA ASP A 71 -4.24 14.32 11.91
C ASP A 71 -3.25 14.52 10.76
N ARG A 72 -3.20 13.53 9.87
CA ARG A 72 -2.42 13.54 8.63
C ARG A 72 -3.38 13.44 7.46
N ILE A 73 -3.52 14.52 6.70
CA ILE A 73 -4.48 14.66 5.61
C ILE A 73 -3.71 14.73 4.29
N ASP A 74 -4.14 13.94 3.30
CA ASP A 74 -3.67 14.06 1.92
C ASP A 74 -4.46 15.20 1.25
N PRO A 75 -3.81 16.31 0.88
CA PRO A 75 -4.49 17.47 0.31
C PRO A 75 -5.05 17.24 -1.10
N ARG A 76 -4.79 16.10 -1.74
CA ARG A 76 -5.30 15.78 -3.08
C ARG A 76 -6.72 15.24 -3.05
N ASN A 77 -7.10 14.58 -1.96
CA ASN A 77 -8.39 13.90 -1.79
C ASN A 77 -9.08 14.23 -0.47
N ASP A 78 -8.54 15.18 0.31
CA ASP A 78 -9.03 15.61 1.63
C ASP A 78 -9.26 14.47 2.63
N ASN A 79 -8.59 13.35 2.45
CA ASN A 79 -8.75 12.15 3.26
C ASN A 79 -7.50 11.91 4.13
N ARG A 80 -7.57 10.99 5.09
CA ARG A 80 -6.42 10.54 5.88
C ARG A 80 -5.34 9.98 4.96
N SER A 81 -4.10 10.47 5.12
CA SER A 81 -2.99 10.12 4.21
C SER A 81 -2.59 8.64 4.20
N ARG A 82 -3.07 7.85 5.17
CA ARG A 82 -2.72 6.43 5.33
C ARG A 82 -3.95 5.56 5.53
N GLU A 83 -5.06 5.94 4.89
CA GLU A 83 -6.25 5.10 4.89
C GLU A 83 -6.04 3.85 4.01
N ALA A 84 -6.68 2.75 4.41
CA ALA A 84 -6.70 1.54 3.60
C ALA A 84 -7.58 1.76 2.36
N VAL A 85 -7.02 1.48 1.19
CA VAL A 85 -7.67 1.67 -0.11
C VAL A 85 -7.69 0.35 -0.88
N PHE A 86 -8.76 0.12 -1.62
CA PHE A 86 -8.94 -1.09 -2.40
C PHE A 86 -8.39 -0.92 -3.83
N LYS A 87 -7.66 -1.93 -4.33
CA LYS A 87 -7.11 -1.98 -5.69
C LYS A 87 -8.07 -2.60 -6.71
N GLY A 88 -9.20 -3.14 -6.25
CA GLY A 88 -10.15 -3.82 -7.10
C GLY A 88 -11.38 -4.29 -6.36
N LEU A 89 -12.47 -4.36 -7.10
CA LEU A 89 -13.75 -4.84 -6.63
C LEU A 89 -14.21 -5.97 -7.55
N ARG A 90 -14.59 -7.11 -6.96
CA ARG A 90 -15.17 -8.24 -7.69
C ARG A 90 -16.45 -8.66 -7.00
N LEU A 91 -17.49 -8.94 -7.78
CA LEU A 91 -18.74 -9.49 -7.31
C LEU A 91 -18.78 -10.99 -7.62
N ARG A 92 -19.00 -11.81 -6.61
CA ARG A 92 -19.07 -13.27 -6.75
C ARG A 92 -20.41 -13.78 -6.22
N SER A 93 -21.07 -14.69 -6.95
CA SER A 93 -22.28 -15.33 -6.43
C SER A 93 -21.93 -16.28 -5.27
N VAL A 94 -22.81 -16.42 -4.28
CA VAL A 94 -22.57 -17.31 -3.14
C VAL A 94 -22.43 -18.79 -3.56
N GLU A 95 -23.15 -19.19 -4.61
CA GLU A 95 -22.99 -20.51 -5.25
C GLU A 95 -21.64 -20.66 -5.98
N GLY A 96 -20.90 -19.56 -6.18
CA GLY A 96 -19.57 -19.55 -6.78
C GLY A 96 -19.55 -19.68 -8.31
N VAL A 97 -20.72 -19.74 -8.95
CA VAL A 97 -20.87 -19.97 -10.39
C VAL A 97 -20.52 -18.74 -11.22
N VAL A 98 -20.72 -17.53 -10.68
CA VAL A 98 -20.54 -16.28 -11.42
C VAL A 98 -19.61 -15.36 -10.65
N GLU A 99 -18.53 -14.91 -11.31
CA GLU A 99 -17.65 -13.85 -10.82
C GLU A 99 -17.56 -12.74 -11.87
N ARG A 100 -17.73 -11.49 -11.42
CA ARG A 100 -17.68 -10.30 -12.27
C ARG A 100 -16.75 -9.26 -11.64
N ARG A 101 -15.73 -8.82 -12.38
CA ARG A 101 -14.93 -7.66 -11.99
C ARG A 101 -15.74 -6.39 -12.22
N ILE A 102 -15.69 -5.48 -11.26
CA ILE A 102 -16.27 -4.14 -11.40
C ILE A 102 -15.16 -3.25 -11.95
N GLU A 103 -15.41 -2.64 -13.10
CA GLU A 103 -14.49 -1.68 -13.71
C GLU A 103 -14.49 -0.39 -12.89
N THR A 104 -13.34 -0.04 -12.33
CA THR A 104 -13.10 1.23 -11.65
C THR A 104 -12.34 2.16 -12.60
N PRO A 105 -12.57 3.49 -12.57
CA PRO A 105 -11.72 4.42 -13.31
C PRO A 105 -10.25 4.22 -12.91
N ASP A 106 -9.29 4.43 -13.82
CA ASP A 106 -7.86 4.42 -13.48
C ASP A 106 -7.42 5.85 -13.10
N PRO A 107 -6.74 6.12 -11.97
CA PRO A 107 -6.28 5.24 -10.89
C PRO A 107 -7.19 5.32 -9.64
N ALA A 108 -8.47 4.98 -9.76
CA ALA A 108 -9.43 5.10 -8.66
C ALA A 108 -9.12 4.07 -7.58
N THR A 109 -8.39 4.50 -6.55
CA THR A 109 -8.35 3.82 -5.26
C THR A 109 -9.68 4.05 -4.56
N CYS A 110 -10.43 2.97 -4.33
CA CYS A 110 -11.71 3.04 -3.62
C CYS A 110 -11.40 3.05 -2.12
N GLY A 111 -11.53 4.23 -1.50
CA GLY A 111 -11.39 4.42 -0.05
C GLY A 111 -12.73 4.55 0.65
N TRP A 112 -12.73 4.66 1.97
CA TRP A 112 -13.94 4.94 2.72
C TRP A 112 -14.27 6.45 2.64
N PRO A 113 -15.55 6.83 2.61
CA PRO A 113 -15.92 8.23 2.81
C PRO A 113 -15.76 8.55 4.30
N THR A 114 -14.63 9.12 4.71
CA THR A 114 -14.44 9.68 6.06
C THR A 114 -14.52 11.20 6.08
#